data_AF-A0A3D5JWR8-F1
#
_entry.id   AF-A0A3D5JWR8-F1
#
_cell.length_a   1.000
_cell.length_b   1.000
_cell.length_c   1.000
_cell.angle_alpha   90.00
_cell.angle_beta   90.00
_cell.angle_gamma   90.00
#
_symmetry.space_group_name_H-M   'P 1'
#
loop_
_entity.id
_entity.type
_entity.pdbx_description
1 polymer ?
#
loop_
_entity_poly.entity_id
_entity_poly.type
_entity_poly.pdbx_seq_one_letter_code
_entity_poly.pdbx_strand_id
1 'polypeptide(L)'
;ARSSIQSFFYAHVRQSLISSLGQDGDAVVADWSRFLATPSGKGYLILTGALPESAADASIDVNDAAYTAGFEAFLGSTSFKRLNDGFDAMPAPDHMAVRLSQGLQDQCRIALKPDEIS
;
A
#
# COMPACT_ATOMS: atom_id res chain seq x y z
N ALA A 1 -12.87 17.37 -2.25
CA ALA A 1 -11.47 17.81 -2.09
C ALA A 1 -10.62 16.78 -1.35
N ARG A 2 -10.93 16.42 -0.09
CA ARG A 2 -10.14 15.45 0.71
C ARG A 2 -9.98 14.07 0.03
N SER A 3 -11.06 13.52 -0.55
CA SER A 3 -10.99 12.22 -1.25
C SER A 3 -10.18 12.27 -2.55
N SER A 4 -10.20 13.39 -3.28
CA SER A 4 -9.44 13.58 -4.52
C SER A 4 -7.94 13.64 -4.25
N ILE A 5 -7.54 14.35 -3.19
CA ILE A 5 -6.16 14.39 -2.72
C ILE A 5 -5.71 12.99 -2.30
N GLN A 6 -6.46 12.31 -1.42
CA GLN A 6 -6.15 10.94 -0.99
C GLN A 6 -6.00 9.97 -2.17
N SER A 7 -6.90 10.04 -3.16
CA SER A 7 -6.85 9.18 -4.35
C SER A 7 -5.58 9.41 -5.18
N PHE A 8 -5.14 10.67 -5.31
CA PHE A 8 -3.87 11.01 -5.97
C PHE A 8 -2.67 10.44 -5.21
N PHE A 9 -2.65 10.57 -3.87
CA PHE A 9 -1.60 9.98 -3.03
C PHE A 9 -1.53 8.46 -3.21
N TYR A 10 -2.66 7.76 -3.17
CA TYR A 10 -2.70 6.31 -3.38
C TYR A 10 -2.20 5.90 -4.76
N ALA A 11 -2.61 6.61 -5.81
CA ALA A 11 -2.12 6.35 -7.16
C ALA A 11 -0.60 6.55 -7.28
N HIS A 12 -0.06 7.59 -6.66
CA HIS A 12 1.37 7.88 -6.69
C HIS A 12 2.21 6.88 -5.88
N VAL A 13 1.74 6.47 -4.70
CA VAL A 13 2.36 5.44 -3.88
C VAL A 13 2.38 4.11 -4.65
N ARG A 14 1.24 3.72 -5.23
CA ARG A 14 1.13 2.50 -6.05
C ARG A 14 2.10 2.53 -7.22
N GLN A 15 2.16 3.64 -7.96
CA GLN A 15 3.07 3.77 -9.09
C GLN A 15 4.54 3.72 -8.65
N SER A 16 4.87 4.31 -7.49
CA SER A 16 6.23 4.29 -6.94
C SER A 16 6.65 2.87 -6.55
N LEU A 17 5.75 2.09 -5.97
CA LEU A 17 5.97 0.69 -5.65
C LEU A 17 6.15 -0.16 -6.92
N ILE A 18 5.29 0.01 -7.94
CA ILE A 18 5.45 -0.70 -9.22
C ILE A 18 6.81 -0.38 -9.84
N SER A 19 7.22 0.89 -9.83
CA SER A 19 8.52 1.31 -10.33
C SER A 19 9.69 0.74 -9.53
N SER A 20 9.59 0.61 -8.20
CA SER A 20 10.65 0.01 -7.37
C SER A 20 10.78 -1.50 -7.58
N LEU A 21 9.68 -2.17 -7.89
CA LEU A 21 9.64 -3.60 -8.18
C LEU A 21 10.23 -3.94 -9.56
N GLY A 22 10.14 -3.02 -10.53
CA GLY A 22 10.72 -3.20 -11.87
C GLY A 22 9.80 -4.00 -12.81
N GLN A 23 10.38 -4.88 -13.64
CA GLN A 23 9.68 -5.52 -14.77
C GLN A 23 8.44 -6.33 -14.40
N ASP A 24 8.36 -6.90 -13.20
CA ASP A 24 7.25 -7.70 -12.70
C ASP A 24 6.34 -6.94 -11.71
N GLY A 25 6.56 -5.64 -11.50
CA GLY A 25 5.87 -4.84 -10.48
C GLY A 25 4.34 -4.87 -10.61
N ASP A 26 3.81 -4.81 -11.83
CA ASP A 26 2.37 -4.90 -12.07
C ASP A 26 1.79 -6.25 -11.65
N ALA A 27 2.50 -7.35 -11.93
CA ALA A 27 2.08 -8.69 -11.56
C ALA A 27 2.11 -8.88 -10.04
N VAL A 28 3.17 -8.40 -9.39
CA VAL A 28 3.35 -8.46 -7.94
C VAL A 28 2.24 -7.66 -7.22
N VAL A 29 1.93 -6.45 -7.69
CA VAL A 29 0.82 -5.64 -7.12
C VAL A 29 -0.54 -6.28 -7.39
N ALA A 30 -0.74 -6.92 -8.54
CA ALA A 30 -1.97 -7.65 -8.82
C ALA A 30 -2.14 -8.88 -7.91
N ASP A 31 -1.07 -9.63 -7.65
CA ASP A 31 -1.05 -10.75 -6.71
C ASP A 31 -1.38 -10.27 -5.29
N TRP A 32 -0.77 -9.17 -4.86
CA TRP A 32 -1.07 -8.56 -3.56
C TRP A 32 -2.54 -8.16 -3.46
N SER A 33 -3.08 -7.49 -4.48
CA SER A 33 -4.49 -7.10 -4.51
C SER A 33 -5.42 -8.31 -4.45
N ARG A 34 -5.07 -9.41 -5.13
CA ARG A 34 -5.82 -10.68 -5.04
C ARG A 34 -5.77 -11.28 -3.63
N PHE A 35 -4.61 -11.27 -2.99
CA PHE A 35 -4.49 -11.68 -1.58
C PHE A 35 -5.38 -10.83 -0.67
N LEU A 36 -5.33 -9.50 -0.76
CA LEU A 36 -6.12 -8.59 0.07
C LEU A 36 -7.63 -8.78 -0.09
N ALA A 37 -8.10 -9.36 -1.20
CA ALA A 37 -9.51 -9.69 -1.41
C ALA A 37 -9.96 -10.99 -0.70
N THR A 38 -9.02 -11.86 -0.29
CA THR A 38 -9.30 -13.09 0.46
C THR A 38 -9.67 -12.81 1.91
N PRO A 39 -10.32 -13.76 2.63
CA PRO A 39 -10.55 -13.63 4.07
C PRO A 39 -9.27 -13.35 4.87
N SER A 40 -8.17 -14.07 4.59
CA SER A 40 -6.88 -13.83 5.26
C SER A 40 -6.31 -12.43 4.97
N GLY A 41 -6.41 -11.96 3.73
CA GLY A 41 -5.95 -10.62 3.36
C GLY A 41 -6.78 -9.51 4.01
N LYS A 42 -8.10 -9.68 4.11
CA LYS A 42 -8.98 -8.76 4.84
C LYS A 42 -8.68 -8.77 6.35
N GLY A 43 -8.44 -9.94 6.94
CA GLY A 43 -7.99 -10.08 8.33
C GLY A 43 -6.67 -9.36 8.60
N TYR A 44 -5.70 -9.47 7.70
CA TYR A 44 -4.45 -8.70 7.76
C TYR A 44 -4.68 -7.18 7.73
N LEU A 45 -5.59 -6.69 6.88
CA LEU A 45 -5.92 -5.26 6.83
C LEU A 45 -6.59 -4.78 8.12
N ILE A 46 -7.35 -5.62 8.81
CA ILE A 46 -7.94 -5.29 10.12
C ILE A 46 -6.84 -5.21 11.18
N LEU A 47 -5.93 -6.20 11.25
CA LEU A 47 -4.82 -6.22 12.22
C LEU A 47 -3.89 -5.02 12.05
N THR A 48 -3.68 -4.56 10.82
CA THR A 48 -2.86 -3.37 10.53
C THR A 48 -3.62 -2.05 10.69
N GLY A 49 -4.92 -2.09 11.01
CA GLY A 49 -5.78 -0.90 11.14
C GLY A 49 -6.13 -0.23 9.81
N ALA A 50 -5.79 -0.85 8.68
CA ALA A 50 -6.10 -0.36 7.33
C ALA A 50 -7.59 -0.56 6.96
N LEU A 51 -8.26 -1.52 7.60
CA LEU A 51 -9.72 -1.67 7.58
C LEU A 51 -10.26 -1.61 9.01
N PRO A 52 -11.43 -0.96 9.23
CA PRO A 52 -12.07 -1.01 10.53
C PRO A 52 -12.58 -2.43 10.82
N GLU A 53 -12.61 -2.84 12.08
CA GLU A 53 -13.18 -4.13 12.49
C GLU A 53 -14.64 -4.30 12.04
N SER A 54 -15.40 -3.20 11.93
CA SER A 54 -16.78 -3.21 11.41
C SER A 54 -16.88 -3.51 9.90
N ALA A 55 -15.77 -3.45 9.16
CA ALA A 55 -15.69 -3.90 7.77
C ALA A 55 -15.31 -5.39 7.67
N ALA A 56 -14.99 -6.04 8.80
CA ALA A 56 -14.90 -7.48 8.86
C ALA A 56 -16.31 -8.04 8.62
N ASP A 57 -16.46 -8.89 7.61
CA ASP A 57 -17.62 -9.76 7.57
C ASP A 57 -17.55 -10.68 8.79
N ALA A 58 -18.69 -11.10 9.34
CA ALA A 58 -18.75 -11.88 10.59
C ALA A 58 -17.98 -13.22 10.51
N SER A 59 -17.53 -13.61 9.31
CA SER A 59 -16.74 -14.80 9.00
C SER A 59 -15.23 -14.63 9.13
N ILE A 60 -14.69 -13.42 9.38
CA ILE A 60 -13.25 -13.22 9.48
C ILE A 60 -12.82 -13.35 10.94
N ASP A 61 -12.29 -14.52 11.29
CA ASP A 61 -11.62 -14.76 12.57
C ASP A 61 -10.11 -14.90 12.32
N VAL A 62 -9.33 -13.96 12.86
CA VAL A 62 -7.85 -13.96 12.75
C VAL A 62 -7.19 -15.03 13.60
N ASN A 63 -7.94 -15.70 14.47
CA ASN A 63 -7.47 -16.85 15.25
C ASN A 63 -7.80 -18.18 14.58
N ASP A 64 -8.52 -18.18 13.46
CA ASP A 64 -8.90 -19.40 12.75
C ASP A 64 -7.71 -20.01 11.98
N ALA A 65 -7.70 -21.35 11.91
CA ALA A 65 -6.66 -22.08 11.20
C ALA A 65 -6.65 -21.78 9.69
N ALA A 66 -7.81 -21.52 9.08
CA ALA A 66 -7.87 -21.17 7.67
C ALA A 66 -7.31 -19.76 7.41
N TYR A 67 -7.51 -18.81 8.34
CA TYR A 67 -6.85 -17.51 8.31
C TYR A 67 -5.33 -17.70 8.27
N THR A 68 -4.79 -18.41 9.26
CA THR A 68 -3.34 -18.64 9.41
C THR A 68 -2.76 -19.31 8.17
N ALA A 69 -3.39 -20.39 7.68
CA ALA A 69 -2.90 -21.09 6.49
C ALA A 69 -2.86 -20.18 5.25
N GLY A 70 -3.88 -19.37 5.02
CA GLY A 70 -3.91 -18.43 3.90
C GLY A 70 -2.89 -17.29 4.04
N PHE A 71 -2.68 -16.81 5.26
CA PHE A 71 -1.69 -15.78 5.57
C PHE A 71 -0.26 -16.31 5.38
N GLU A 72 0.06 -17.48 5.93
CA GLU A 72 1.36 -18.13 5.79
C GLU A 72 1.66 -18.50 4.33
N ALA A 73 0.66 -18.98 3.59
CA ALA A 73 0.82 -19.25 2.16
C ALA A 73 1.19 -17.99 1.37
N PHE A 74 0.60 -16.84 1.71
CA PHE A 74 0.98 -15.57 1.10
C PHE A 74 2.39 -15.14 1.51
N LEU A 75 2.75 -15.22 2.78
CA LEU A 75 4.11 -14.92 3.25
C LEU A 75 5.18 -15.80 2.61
N GLY A 76 4.85 -17.06 2.31
CA GLY A 76 5.72 -17.99 1.60
C GLY A 76 5.84 -17.73 0.09
N SER A 77 4.96 -16.90 -0.48
CA SER A 77 4.90 -16.66 -1.92
C SER A 77 6.07 -15.83 -2.44
N THR A 78 6.44 -16.04 -3.70
CA THR A 78 7.43 -15.19 -4.39
C THR A 78 6.97 -13.74 -4.44
N SER A 79 5.67 -13.50 -4.64
CA SER A 79 5.09 -12.17 -4.73
C SER A 79 5.26 -11.38 -3.43
N PHE A 80 5.10 -12.02 -2.27
CA PHE A 80 5.38 -11.37 -0.98
C PHE A 80 6.85 -11.00 -0.80
N LYS A 81 7.78 -11.90 -1.17
CA LYS A 81 9.23 -11.58 -1.12
C LYS A 81 9.55 -10.37 -1.99
N ARG A 82 9.00 -10.33 -3.20
CA ARG A 82 9.17 -9.19 -4.11
C ARG A 82 8.58 -7.91 -3.53
N LEU A 83 7.38 -7.96 -2.93
CA LEU A 83 6.80 -6.79 -2.25
C LEU A 83 7.70 -6.26 -1.15
N ASN A 84 8.26 -7.15 -0.32
CA ASN A 84 9.17 -6.76 0.76
C ASN A 84 10.42 -6.05 0.20
N ASP A 85 11.07 -6.64 -0.82
CA ASP A 85 12.21 -6.02 -1.50
C ASP A 85 11.83 -4.65 -2.11
N GLY A 86 10.63 -4.54 -2.67
CA GLY A 86 10.09 -3.33 -3.25
C GLY A 86 9.89 -2.21 -2.23
N PHE A 87 9.41 -2.55 -1.02
CA PHE A 87 9.27 -1.60 0.09
C PHE A 87 10.62 -1.20 0.70
N ASP A 88 11.55 -2.13 0.84
CA ASP A 88 12.92 -1.83 1.31
C ASP A 88 13.67 -0.91 0.33
N ALA A 89 13.36 -1.00 -0.96
CA ALA A 89 13.91 -0.15 -2.01
C ALA A 89 13.18 1.20 -2.15
N MET A 90 12.04 1.41 -1.47
CA MET A 90 11.32 2.69 -1.56
C MET A 90 12.09 3.80 -0.80
N PRO A 91 12.15 5.01 -1.36
CA PRO A 91 12.71 6.15 -0.65
C PRO A 91 11.91 6.43 0.63
N ALA A 92 12.60 6.85 1.69
CA ALA A 92 11.98 7.18 2.97
C ALA A 92 10.83 8.20 2.81
N PRO A 93 9.80 8.16 3.68
CA PRO A 93 8.60 9.00 3.58
C PRO A 93 8.89 10.50 3.39
N ASP A 94 9.97 11.00 3.99
CA ASP A 94 10.38 12.41 3.91
C ASP A 94 10.72 12.82 2.48
N HIS A 95 11.29 11.91 1.67
CA HIS A 95 11.53 12.14 0.25
C HIS A 95 10.24 12.08 -0.59
N MET A 96 9.18 11.42 -0.09
CA MET A 96 7.87 11.44 -0.74
C MET A 96 7.19 12.79 -0.56
N ALA A 97 7.22 13.37 0.65
CA ALA A 97 6.68 14.71 0.90
C ALA A 97 7.34 15.78 0.01
N VAL A 98 8.67 15.70 -0.17
CA VAL A 98 9.43 16.60 -1.06
C VAL A 98 9.08 16.37 -2.54
N ARG A 99 8.94 15.13 -3.00
CA ARG A 99 8.54 14.85 -4.39
C ARG A 99 7.10 15.27 -4.69
N LEU A 100 6.21 15.13 -3.71
CA LEU A 100 4.82 15.53 -3.82
C LEU A 100 4.66 17.05 -3.84
N SER A 101 5.40 17.77 -3.00
CA SER A 101 5.42 19.23 -3.02
C SER A 101 5.96 19.75 -4.35
N GLN A 102 7.00 19.13 -4.91
CA GLN A 102 7.50 19.42 -6.26
C GLN A 102 6.45 19.15 -7.34
N GLY A 103 5.80 17.97 -7.34
CA GLY A 103 4.78 17.65 -8.33
C GLY A 103 3.55 18.57 -8.29
N LEU A 104 3.15 19.00 -7.09
CA LEU A 104 2.07 19.98 -6.89
C LEU A 104 2.50 21.40 -7.30
N GLN A 105 3.76 21.79 -7.03
CA GLN A 105 4.34 23.04 -7.53
C GLN A 105 4.34 23.08 -9.06
N ASP A 106 4.75 21.99 -9.71
CA ASP A 106 4.86 21.92 -11.17
C ASP A 106 3.49 21.92 -11.86
N GLN A 107 2.51 21.18 -11.33
CA GLN A 107 1.19 21.08 -11.93
C GLN A 107 0.25 22.24 -11.56
N CYS A 108 0.36 22.78 -10.34
CA CYS A 108 -0.56 23.78 -9.84
C CYS A 108 0.05 25.18 -9.69
N ARG A 109 1.36 25.35 -9.93
CA ARG A 109 2.12 26.60 -9.68
C ARG A 109 1.98 27.16 -8.25
N ILE A 110 1.68 26.30 -7.28
CA ILE A 110 1.54 26.69 -5.87
C ILE A 110 2.92 26.54 -5.23
N ALA A 111 3.57 27.64 -4.86
CA ALA A 111 4.83 27.62 -4.13
C ALA A 111 4.61 27.17 -2.68
N LEU A 112 4.66 25.87 -2.42
CA LEU A 112 4.64 25.31 -1.06
C LEU A 112 6.06 25.35 -0.47
N LYS A 113 6.28 26.10 0.61
CA LYS A 113 7.59 26.08 1.26
C LYS A 113 7.74 24.81 2.10
N PRO A 114 8.93 24.18 2.14
CA PRO A 114 9.16 22.98 2.93
C PRO A 114 8.76 23.14 4.41
N ASP A 115 8.97 24.34 4.95
CA ASP A 115 8.69 24.73 6.34
C ASP A 115 7.20 24.75 6.70
N GLU A 116 6.30 24.66 5.72
CA GLU A 116 4.84 24.70 5.87
C GLU A 116 4.20 23.30 5.87
N ILE A 117 5.00 22.25 5.68
CA ILE A 117 4.58 20.86 5.66
C ILE A 117 5.13 20.19 6.93
N SER A 118 4.51 20.48 8.08
CA SER A 118 4.79 19.84 9.38
C SER A 118 3.63 18.99 9.85
#